data_AF-A0A933KCQ7-F1
#
_entry.id   AF-A0A933KCQ7-F1
#
_cell.length_a   1.000
_cell.length_b   1.000
_cell.length_c   1.000
_cell.angle_alpha   90.00
_cell.angle_beta   90.00
_cell.angle_gamma   90.00
#
_symmetry.space_group_name_H-M   'P 1'
#
loop_
_entity.id
_entity.type
_entity.pdbx_description
1 polymer ?
#
loop_
_entity_poly.entity_id
_entity_poly.type
_entity_poly.pdbx_seq_one_letter_code
_entity_poly.pdbx_strand_id
1 'polypeptide(L)'
;MRRLFLGIVAYQLVSGLAFWWLGDGGAGVQAAVLVHVGLGLAAGALVGPYLRGHVPRVWKSPRVTMRLLGIGGAAGTVAAAGSGMWMAGTALWGGWVGETLALVHRYAGMVAGTGLALHLALAARRPAGRSAVAEALSGAGVGGAAAAVAVAALAIAAPALTPLPRADRAGQALSTAGRFFDRPPPANRSCGTAGCHEQLYTEWREGPHGQADRDPYYRALQSRLVGGKAAPRIGLCLECHDPSLLVTGQFELGAVPVQTGEAVSCYACHAMARADGKRERANYAVAPPPGGASEDSGLGRFLVRAWPASHRRRYGRALYERSALCSACHRATVNEEIPGFGTLRIENPFQRWELARVKPLCQDCHMGTRKSETYPSHRSHRFEASAVPPGVGPEQRSAVERMLSGSSGVPDIRGGSSTDPLFALSAGGLSGTTGAGELHVTLTDLGRIGHQFPAGAVDLQRVWLEAQLTDPSGTELARWGEVEPGGALLPGTPVFRRPGAVATGEPEGSPFGWLRPEESVRLTLKLPATFDRGRLVGSRLQGSLCYRKLHGAAITRLDPDGGGLGLPQRQVIGRLDEVLGRGRWKIEGGRRRGRDGGG
;
A
#
# COMPACT_ATOMS: atom_id res chain seq x y z
N MET A 1 -18.99 -40.71 -31.56
CA MET A 1 -18.33 -39.40 -31.74
C MET A 1 -19.28 -38.21 -31.66
N ARG A 2 -20.35 -38.12 -32.47
CA ARG A 2 -21.26 -36.94 -32.47
C ARG A 2 -21.94 -36.67 -31.12
N ARG A 3 -22.44 -37.69 -30.42
CA ARG A 3 -23.03 -37.57 -29.07
C ARG A 3 -22.06 -37.02 -28.04
N LEU A 4 -20.83 -37.52 -28.04
CA LEU A 4 -19.75 -37.07 -27.17
C LEU A 4 -19.41 -35.59 -27.42
N PHE A 5 -19.26 -35.20 -28.69
CA PHE A 5 -19.01 -33.80 -29.06
C PHE A 5 -20.13 -32.86 -28.59
N LEU A 6 -21.39 -33.24 -28.81
CA LEU A 6 -22.55 -32.45 -28.35
C LEU A 6 -22.62 -32.37 -26.81
N GLY A 7 -22.29 -33.45 -26.11
CA GLY A 7 -22.18 -33.45 -24.64
C GLY A 7 -21.08 -32.52 -24.13
N ILE A 8 -19.91 -32.51 -24.78
CA ILE A 8 -18.82 -31.59 -24.45
C ILE A 8 -19.25 -30.13 -24.71
N VAL A 9 -19.83 -29.83 -25.87
CA VAL A 9 -20.32 -28.47 -26.19
C VAL A 9 -21.36 -28.01 -25.17
N ALA A 10 -22.31 -28.88 -24.80
CA ALA A 10 -23.29 -28.57 -23.76
C ALA A 10 -22.62 -28.27 -22.41
N TYR A 11 -21.63 -29.07 -22.00
CA TYR A 11 -20.86 -28.82 -20.78
C TYR A 11 -20.13 -27.47 -20.85
N GLN A 12 -19.47 -27.14 -21.97
CA GLN A 12 -18.75 -25.86 -22.13
C GLN A 12 -19.69 -24.66 -22.00
N LEU A 13 -20.89 -24.73 -22.58
CA LEU A 13 -21.88 -23.65 -22.49
C LEU A 13 -22.39 -23.47 -21.06
N VAL A 14 -22.72 -24.58 -20.37
CA VAL A 14 -23.25 -24.52 -19.00
C VAL A 14 -22.17 -24.09 -18.01
N SER A 15 -20.98 -24.70 -18.06
CA SER A 15 -19.86 -24.35 -17.16
C SER A 15 -19.36 -22.92 -17.40
N GLY A 16 -19.27 -22.48 -18.66
CA GLY A 16 -18.91 -21.10 -19.01
C GLY A 16 -19.89 -20.07 -18.45
N LEU A 17 -21.20 -20.36 -18.50
CA LEU A 17 -22.22 -19.52 -17.86
C LEU A 17 -22.12 -19.57 -16.33
N ALA A 18 -21.90 -20.76 -15.76
CA ALA A 18 -21.81 -20.96 -14.32
C ALA A 18 -20.65 -20.17 -13.69
N PHE A 19 -19.49 -20.05 -14.34
CA PHE A 19 -18.36 -19.27 -13.81
C PHE A 19 -18.65 -17.78 -13.60
N TRP A 20 -19.76 -17.26 -14.13
CA TRP A 20 -20.19 -15.91 -13.81
C TRP A 20 -20.81 -15.80 -12.42
N TRP A 21 -21.57 -16.83 -12.02
CA TRP A 21 -22.29 -16.89 -10.77
C TRP A 21 -21.46 -17.53 -9.64
N LEU A 22 -20.46 -18.33 -10.01
CA LEU A 22 -19.57 -18.97 -9.07
C LEU A 22 -18.61 -17.94 -8.43
N GLY A 23 -18.61 -17.92 -7.10
CA GLY A 23 -17.76 -17.07 -6.27
C GLY A 23 -16.27 -17.43 -6.31
N ASP A 24 -15.54 -16.97 -5.31
CA ASP A 24 -14.08 -16.94 -5.27
C ASP A 24 -13.46 -18.35 -5.08
N GLY A 25 -13.27 -19.05 -6.20
CA GLY A 25 -12.05 -19.81 -6.50
C GLY A 25 -11.65 -20.93 -5.54
N GLY A 26 -12.57 -21.53 -4.79
CA GLY A 26 -12.28 -22.73 -4.00
C GLY A 26 -11.85 -23.92 -4.87
N ALA A 27 -11.32 -24.98 -4.25
CA ALA A 27 -10.72 -26.11 -4.96
C ALA A 27 -11.65 -26.73 -6.02
N GLY A 28 -12.95 -26.86 -5.71
CA GLY A 28 -13.95 -27.35 -6.67
C GLY A 28 -14.15 -26.41 -7.86
N VAL A 29 -14.11 -25.08 -7.66
CA VAL A 29 -14.23 -24.09 -8.75
C VAL A 29 -13.00 -24.16 -9.64
N GLN A 30 -11.80 -24.24 -9.05
CA GLN A 30 -10.56 -24.39 -9.79
C GLN A 30 -10.56 -25.67 -10.63
N ALA A 31 -11.01 -26.80 -10.05
CA ALA A 31 -11.16 -28.05 -10.77
C ALA A 31 -12.15 -27.92 -11.95
N ALA A 32 -13.30 -27.28 -11.74
CA ALA A 32 -14.28 -27.04 -12.80
C ALA A 32 -13.70 -26.18 -13.95
N VAL A 33 -12.90 -25.15 -13.62
CA VAL A 33 -12.18 -24.33 -14.61
C VAL A 33 -11.18 -25.18 -15.40
N LEU A 34 -10.40 -26.03 -14.75
CA LEU A 34 -9.46 -26.93 -15.44
C LEU A 34 -10.19 -27.90 -16.37
N VAL A 35 -11.31 -28.46 -15.93
CA VAL A 35 -12.15 -29.34 -16.77
C VAL A 35 -12.72 -28.56 -17.96
N HIS A 36 -13.19 -27.32 -17.76
CA HIS A 36 -13.67 -26.46 -18.84
C HIS A 36 -12.57 -26.15 -19.85
N VAL A 37 -11.35 -25.82 -19.40
CA VAL A 37 -10.23 -25.60 -20.31
C VAL A 37 -9.88 -26.87 -21.07
N GLY A 38 -9.70 -28.00 -20.37
CA GLY A 38 -9.31 -29.27 -20.98
C GLY A 38 -10.32 -29.79 -22.01
N LEU A 39 -11.61 -29.80 -21.65
CA LEU A 39 -12.68 -30.19 -22.56
C LEU A 39 -12.88 -29.17 -23.70
N GLY A 40 -12.65 -27.88 -23.43
CA GLY A 40 -12.68 -26.84 -24.46
C GLY A 40 -11.59 -27.02 -25.52
N LEU A 41 -10.36 -27.35 -25.11
CA LEU A 41 -9.26 -27.66 -26.04
C LEU A 41 -9.58 -28.91 -26.87
N ALA A 42 -10.09 -29.96 -26.25
CA ALA A 42 -10.52 -31.17 -26.96
C ALA A 42 -11.67 -30.89 -27.94
N ALA A 43 -12.66 -30.07 -27.54
CA ALA A 43 -13.74 -29.64 -28.41
C ALA A 43 -13.23 -28.81 -29.59
N GLY A 44 -12.30 -27.89 -29.35
CA GLY A 44 -11.68 -27.03 -30.36
C GLY A 44 -11.09 -27.83 -31.53
N ALA A 45 -10.38 -28.93 -31.23
CA ALA A 45 -9.85 -29.84 -32.25
C ALA A 45 -10.95 -30.54 -33.08
N LEU A 46 -12.14 -30.72 -32.51
CA LEU A 46 -13.27 -31.41 -33.14
C LEU A 46 -14.26 -30.46 -33.86
N VAL A 47 -14.21 -29.14 -33.58
CA VAL A 47 -15.10 -28.15 -34.21
C VAL A 47 -14.94 -28.14 -35.73
N GLY A 48 -13.71 -28.13 -36.25
CA GLY A 48 -13.42 -28.08 -37.68
C GLY A 48 -14.04 -29.26 -38.45
N PRO A 49 -13.74 -30.52 -38.09
CA PRO A 49 -14.36 -31.70 -38.69
C PRO A 49 -15.90 -31.69 -38.61
N TYR A 50 -16.47 -31.30 -37.46
CA TYR A 50 -17.92 -31.22 -37.29
C TYR A 50 -18.56 -30.20 -38.24
N LEU A 51 -18.01 -28.99 -38.32
CA LEU A 51 -18.53 -27.91 -39.16
C LEU A 51 -18.41 -28.24 -40.65
N ARG A 52 -17.31 -28.86 -41.10
CA ARG A 52 -17.16 -29.33 -42.49
C ARG A 52 -18.30 -30.26 -42.90
N GLY A 53 -18.73 -31.15 -42.00
CA GLY A 53 -19.85 -32.05 -42.27
C GLY A 53 -21.23 -31.38 -42.13
N HIS A 54 -21.38 -30.40 -41.25
CA HIS A 54 -22.67 -29.83 -40.84
C HIS A 54 -23.09 -28.59 -41.63
N VAL A 55 -22.17 -27.65 -41.89
CA VAL A 55 -22.46 -26.38 -42.58
C VAL A 55 -23.04 -26.58 -43.98
N PRO A 56 -22.55 -27.50 -44.83
CA PRO A 56 -23.15 -27.73 -46.16
C PRO A 56 -24.61 -28.19 -46.10
N ARG A 57 -24.99 -28.95 -45.06
CA ARG A 57 -26.38 -29.40 -44.86
C ARG A 57 -27.30 -28.25 -44.43
N VAL A 58 -26.79 -27.36 -43.58
CA VAL A 58 -27.52 -26.15 -43.16
C VAL A 58 -27.67 -25.18 -44.32
N TRP A 59 -26.63 -24.98 -45.14
CA TRP A 59 -26.65 -24.07 -46.28
C TRP A 59 -27.71 -24.45 -47.33
N LYS A 60 -27.92 -25.75 -47.53
CA LYS A 60 -28.96 -26.29 -48.43
C LYS A 60 -30.39 -26.22 -47.85
N SER A 61 -30.59 -25.73 -46.62
CA SER A 61 -31.92 -25.64 -46.00
C SER A 61 -32.78 -24.58 -46.70
N PRO A 62 -34.02 -24.90 -47.12
CA PRO A 62 -34.90 -23.92 -47.78
C PRO A 62 -35.31 -22.76 -46.84
N ARG A 63 -35.29 -22.95 -45.52
CA ARG A 63 -35.68 -21.91 -44.55
C ARG A 63 -34.51 -20.98 -44.22
N VAL A 64 -34.69 -19.69 -44.49
CA VAL A 64 -33.71 -18.63 -44.18
C VAL A 64 -33.39 -18.59 -42.68
N THR A 65 -34.38 -18.70 -41.80
CA THR A 65 -34.17 -18.71 -40.34
C THR A 65 -33.23 -19.84 -39.88
N MET A 66 -33.35 -21.03 -40.47
CA MET A 66 -32.46 -22.17 -40.14
C MET A 66 -31.04 -21.94 -40.66
N ARG A 67 -30.89 -21.30 -41.82
CA ARG A 67 -29.59 -20.90 -42.38
C ARG A 67 -28.92 -19.88 -41.48
N LEU A 68 -29.62 -18.80 -41.13
CA LEU A 68 -29.10 -17.73 -40.28
C LEU A 68 -28.72 -18.24 -38.87
N LEU A 69 -29.58 -19.03 -38.23
CA LEU A 69 -29.27 -19.60 -36.91
C LEU A 69 -28.12 -20.59 -36.94
N GLY A 70 -28.03 -21.43 -37.98
CA GLY A 70 -26.93 -22.39 -38.11
C GLY A 70 -25.59 -21.73 -38.44
N ILE A 71 -25.59 -20.70 -39.30
CA ILE A 71 -24.38 -19.90 -39.59
C ILE A 71 -23.96 -19.09 -38.36
N GLY A 72 -24.90 -18.39 -37.72
CA GLY A 72 -24.63 -17.61 -36.50
C GLY A 72 -24.14 -18.49 -35.34
N GLY A 73 -24.75 -19.65 -35.13
CA GLY A 73 -24.30 -20.62 -34.14
C GLY A 73 -22.91 -21.20 -34.46
N ALA A 74 -22.62 -21.49 -35.74
CA ALA A 74 -21.30 -21.93 -36.18
C ALA A 74 -20.24 -20.85 -35.96
N ALA A 75 -20.52 -19.59 -36.35
CA ALA A 75 -19.64 -18.45 -36.14
C ALA A 75 -19.35 -18.22 -34.65
N GLY A 76 -20.39 -18.25 -33.80
CA GLY A 76 -20.24 -18.17 -32.34
C GLY A 76 -19.40 -19.32 -31.78
N THR A 77 -19.61 -20.54 -32.26
CA THR A 77 -18.84 -21.73 -31.81
C THR A 77 -17.36 -21.62 -32.19
N VAL A 78 -17.06 -21.19 -33.43
CA VAL A 78 -15.67 -20.97 -33.88
C VAL A 78 -15.02 -19.85 -33.08
N ALA A 79 -15.72 -18.74 -32.87
CA ALA A 79 -15.21 -17.63 -32.08
C ALA A 79 -14.96 -18.03 -30.62
N ALA A 80 -15.85 -18.80 -29.99
CA ALA A 80 -15.70 -19.29 -28.63
C ALA A 80 -14.53 -20.27 -28.50
N ALA A 81 -14.41 -21.23 -29.43
CA ALA A 81 -13.30 -22.18 -29.46
C ALA A 81 -11.96 -21.47 -29.70
N GLY A 82 -11.89 -20.59 -30.70
CA GLY A 82 -10.69 -19.83 -31.04
C GLY A 82 -10.21 -18.94 -29.90
N SER A 83 -11.11 -18.14 -29.32
CA SER A 83 -10.80 -17.29 -28.17
C SER A 83 -10.43 -18.12 -26.92
N GLY A 84 -11.08 -19.25 -26.67
CA GLY A 84 -10.77 -20.13 -25.55
C GLY A 84 -9.39 -20.78 -25.67
N MET A 85 -9.04 -21.28 -26.86
CA MET A 85 -7.69 -21.80 -27.14
C MET A 85 -6.64 -20.70 -27.00
N TRP A 86 -6.92 -19.49 -27.49
CA TRP A 86 -6.01 -18.35 -27.34
C TRP A 86 -5.79 -18.01 -25.86
N MET A 87 -6.86 -17.91 -25.07
CA MET A 87 -6.79 -17.63 -23.64
C MET A 87 -5.97 -18.70 -22.90
N ALA A 88 -6.27 -19.99 -23.15
CA ALA A 88 -5.57 -21.11 -22.55
C ALA A 88 -4.08 -21.10 -22.93
N GLY A 89 -3.75 -20.89 -24.20
CA GLY A 89 -2.37 -20.76 -24.67
C GLY A 89 -1.65 -19.59 -24.00
N THR A 90 -2.25 -18.41 -24.02
CA THR A 90 -1.69 -17.21 -23.38
C THR A 90 -1.40 -17.47 -21.90
N ALA A 91 -2.33 -18.07 -21.16
CA ALA A 91 -2.13 -18.42 -19.76
C ALA A 91 -1.02 -19.48 -19.54
N LEU A 92 -0.92 -20.49 -20.41
CA LEU A 92 0.12 -21.53 -20.35
C LEU A 92 1.53 -20.96 -20.59
N TRP A 93 1.68 -20.02 -21.52
CA TRP A 93 2.96 -19.34 -21.81
C TRP A 93 3.23 -18.13 -20.91
N GLY A 94 2.48 -17.98 -19.82
CA GLY A 94 2.72 -16.94 -18.82
C GLY A 94 2.22 -15.55 -19.20
N GLY A 95 1.53 -15.40 -20.32
CA GLY A 95 0.92 -14.15 -20.78
C GLY A 95 -0.37 -13.79 -20.05
N TRP A 96 -0.77 -12.53 -20.22
CA TRP A 96 -1.98 -11.93 -19.64
C TRP A 96 -3.17 -12.08 -20.56
N VAL A 97 -4.23 -12.73 -20.07
CA VAL A 97 -5.51 -12.71 -20.77
C VAL A 97 -6.17 -11.34 -20.57
N GLY A 98 -6.14 -10.51 -21.61
CA GLY A 98 -6.77 -9.20 -21.61
C GLY A 98 -8.30 -9.27 -21.47
N GLU A 99 -8.91 -8.23 -20.89
CA GLU A 99 -10.35 -8.17 -20.67
C GLU A 99 -11.15 -8.29 -21.97
N THR A 100 -10.68 -7.67 -23.05
CA THR A 100 -11.32 -7.74 -24.37
C THR A 100 -11.44 -9.18 -24.86
N LEU A 101 -10.37 -9.97 -24.74
CA LEU A 101 -10.39 -11.37 -25.18
C LEU A 101 -11.34 -12.21 -24.31
N ALA A 102 -11.34 -11.99 -23.01
CA ALA A 102 -12.27 -12.64 -22.09
C ALA A 102 -13.74 -12.26 -22.39
N LEU A 103 -14.01 -11.02 -22.79
CA LEU A 103 -15.33 -10.57 -23.24
C LEU A 103 -15.73 -11.21 -24.57
N VAL A 104 -14.82 -11.28 -25.54
CA VAL A 104 -15.06 -11.97 -26.82
C VAL A 104 -15.43 -13.43 -26.58
N HIS A 105 -14.65 -14.14 -25.76
CA HIS A 105 -14.92 -15.54 -25.41
C HIS A 105 -16.31 -15.72 -24.78
N ARG A 106 -16.64 -14.82 -23.84
CA ARG A 106 -17.94 -14.82 -23.16
C ARG A 106 -19.11 -14.62 -24.14
N TYR A 107 -19.09 -13.55 -24.92
CA TYR A 107 -20.20 -13.23 -25.82
C TYR A 107 -20.30 -14.24 -26.97
N ALA A 108 -19.17 -14.74 -27.47
CA ALA A 108 -19.16 -15.83 -28.46
C ALA A 108 -19.83 -17.10 -27.91
N GLY A 109 -19.56 -17.45 -26.65
CA GLY A 109 -20.23 -18.55 -25.95
C GLY A 109 -21.75 -18.33 -25.82
N MET A 110 -22.19 -17.13 -25.47
CA MET A 110 -23.62 -16.79 -25.39
C MET A 110 -24.32 -16.87 -26.74
N VAL A 111 -23.69 -16.38 -27.80
CA VAL A 111 -24.20 -16.48 -29.18
C VAL A 111 -24.27 -17.94 -29.62
N ALA A 112 -23.23 -18.73 -29.35
CA ALA A 112 -23.21 -20.16 -29.67
C ALA A 112 -24.32 -20.93 -28.94
N GLY A 113 -24.50 -20.68 -27.64
CA GLY A 113 -25.52 -21.33 -26.83
C GLY A 113 -26.95 -20.96 -27.24
N THR A 114 -27.21 -19.66 -27.43
CA THR A 114 -28.52 -19.17 -27.87
C THR A 114 -28.86 -19.68 -29.27
N GLY A 115 -27.89 -19.60 -30.19
CA GLY A 115 -28.03 -20.14 -31.54
C GLY A 115 -28.31 -21.63 -31.55
N LEU A 116 -27.58 -22.42 -30.76
CA LEU A 116 -27.79 -23.86 -30.62
C LEU A 116 -29.18 -24.17 -30.05
N ALA A 117 -29.60 -23.50 -28.98
CA ALA A 117 -30.91 -23.71 -28.37
C ALA A 117 -32.06 -23.44 -29.35
N LEU A 118 -32.01 -22.31 -30.06
CA LEU A 118 -33.00 -21.96 -31.08
C LEU A 118 -32.96 -22.93 -32.27
N HIS A 119 -31.76 -23.35 -32.69
CA HIS A 119 -31.59 -24.33 -33.77
C HIS A 119 -32.20 -25.69 -33.41
N LEU A 120 -31.97 -26.18 -32.19
CA LEU A 120 -32.56 -27.42 -31.68
C LEU A 120 -34.08 -27.30 -31.51
N ALA A 121 -34.59 -26.18 -30.98
CA ALA A 121 -36.02 -25.95 -30.82
C ALA A 121 -36.77 -25.98 -32.16
N LEU A 122 -36.22 -25.34 -33.20
CA LEU A 122 -36.79 -25.37 -34.54
C LEU A 122 -36.64 -26.73 -35.23
N ALA A 123 -35.57 -27.47 -34.95
CA ALA A 123 -35.40 -28.84 -35.42
C ALA A 123 -36.40 -29.81 -34.79
N ALA A 124 -36.69 -29.68 -33.49
CA ALA A 124 -37.65 -30.52 -32.74
C ALA A 124 -39.09 -30.42 -33.25
N ARG A 125 -39.45 -29.29 -33.87
CA ARG A 125 -40.77 -29.11 -34.52
C ARG A 125 -40.98 -30.01 -35.73
N ARG A 126 -39.96 -30.75 -36.19
CA ARG A 126 -40.05 -31.68 -37.33
C ARG A 126 -39.88 -33.13 -36.90
N PRO A 127 -40.66 -34.10 -37.44
CA PRO A 127 -40.49 -35.53 -37.17
C PRO A 127 -39.05 -36.02 -37.40
N ALA A 128 -38.45 -35.64 -38.54
CA ALA A 128 -37.07 -36.01 -38.89
C ALA A 128 -35.99 -35.32 -38.02
N GLY A 129 -36.35 -34.22 -37.33
CA GLY A 129 -35.44 -33.51 -36.42
C GLY A 129 -35.53 -34.00 -34.97
N ARG A 130 -36.61 -34.71 -34.59
CA ARG A 130 -36.80 -35.23 -33.23
C ARG A 130 -35.74 -36.25 -32.83
N SER A 131 -35.27 -37.09 -33.75
CA SER A 131 -34.17 -38.04 -33.50
C SER A 131 -32.83 -37.33 -33.25
N ALA A 132 -32.54 -36.28 -34.01
CA ALA A 132 -31.34 -35.47 -33.83
C ALA A 132 -31.37 -34.64 -32.53
N VAL A 133 -32.55 -34.15 -32.15
CA VAL A 133 -32.76 -33.46 -30.86
C VAL A 133 -32.69 -34.44 -29.70
N ALA A 134 -33.31 -35.62 -29.79
CA ALA A 134 -33.20 -36.66 -28.76
C ALA A 134 -31.74 -37.12 -28.60
N GLU A 135 -30.99 -37.25 -29.69
CA GLU A 135 -29.56 -37.54 -29.65
C GLU A 135 -28.76 -36.43 -28.96
N ALA A 136 -29.01 -35.17 -29.30
CA ALA A 136 -28.37 -34.01 -28.66
C ALA A 136 -28.71 -33.91 -27.17
N LEU A 137 -29.98 -34.12 -26.81
CA LEU A 137 -30.47 -34.12 -25.43
C LEU A 137 -29.94 -35.32 -24.63
N SER A 138 -29.73 -36.49 -25.25
CA SER A 138 -29.10 -37.63 -24.58
C SER A 138 -27.63 -37.39 -24.27
N GLY A 139 -26.88 -36.75 -25.18
CA GLY A 139 -25.50 -36.32 -24.95
C GLY A 139 -25.41 -35.18 -23.93
N ALA A 140 -26.35 -34.23 -23.98
CA ALA A 140 -26.49 -33.15 -23.01
C ALA A 140 -27.02 -33.63 -21.66
N GLY A 141 -27.74 -34.75 -21.57
CA GLY A 141 -28.20 -35.32 -20.31
C GLY A 141 -27.04 -35.81 -19.44
N VAL A 142 -26.03 -36.43 -20.06
CA VAL A 142 -24.80 -36.86 -19.36
C VAL A 142 -23.91 -35.65 -19.01
N GLY A 143 -23.68 -34.73 -19.96
CA GLY A 143 -22.85 -33.53 -19.73
C GLY A 143 -23.51 -32.47 -18.84
N GLY A 144 -24.83 -32.35 -18.93
CA GLY A 144 -25.67 -31.45 -18.15
C GLY A 144 -25.93 -31.97 -16.74
N ALA A 145 -26.06 -33.28 -16.53
CA ALA A 145 -26.06 -33.86 -15.19
C ALA A 145 -24.69 -33.68 -14.51
N ALA A 146 -23.58 -33.88 -15.22
CA ALA A 146 -22.25 -33.61 -14.68
C ALA A 146 -22.04 -32.11 -14.34
N ALA A 147 -22.50 -31.20 -15.21
CA ALA A 147 -22.45 -29.76 -14.95
C ALA A 147 -23.41 -29.34 -13.82
N ALA A 148 -24.60 -29.93 -13.72
CA ALA A 148 -25.55 -29.67 -12.65
C ALA A 148 -25.08 -30.23 -11.31
N VAL A 149 -24.44 -31.41 -11.28
CA VAL A 149 -23.78 -31.97 -10.09
C VAL A 149 -22.58 -31.11 -9.69
N ALA A 150 -21.79 -30.62 -10.64
CA ALA A 150 -20.71 -29.68 -10.35
C ALA A 150 -21.26 -28.37 -9.77
N VAL A 151 -22.28 -27.76 -10.39
CA VAL A 151 -22.93 -26.53 -9.88
C VAL A 151 -23.59 -26.76 -8.52
N ALA A 152 -24.25 -27.90 -8.29
CA ALA A 152 -24.88 -28.24 -7.01
C ALA A 152 -23.85 -28.51 -5.91
N ALA A 153 -22.78 -29.24 -6.19
CA ALA A 153 -21.66 -29.44 -5.27
C ALA A 153 -20.96 -28.10 -4.93
N LEU A 154 -20.90 -27.18 -5.89
CA LEU A 154 -20.34 -25.83 -5.71
C LEU A 154 -21.27 -24.89 -4.95
N ALA A 155 -22.59 -25.03 -5.09
CA ALA A 155 -23.57 -24.28 -4.30
C ALA A 155 -23.63 -24.75 -2.84
N ILE A 156 -23.43 -26.06 -2.59
CA ILE A 156 -23.33 -26.64 -1.25
C ILE A 156 -21.98 -26.30 -0.58
N ALA A 157 -20.91 -26.15 -1.38
CA ALA A 157 -19.58 -25.76 -0.90
C ALA A 157 -19.34 -24.23 -0.86
N ALA A 158 -20.29 -23.41 -1.32
CA ALA A 158 -20.22 -21.97 -1.13
C ALA A 158 -20.35 -21.71 0.37
N PRO A 159 -19.31 -21.19 1.04
CA PRO A 159 -19.39 -20.95 2.47
C PRO A 159 -20.58 -20.01 2.70
N ALA A 160 -21.49 -20.41 3.60
CA ALA A 160 -22.43 -19.47 4.19
C ALA A 160 -21.64 -18.21 4.56
N LEU A 161 -22.14 -17.03 4.20
CA LEU A 161 -21.47 -15.75 4.47
C LEU A 161 -21.14 -15.68 5.96
N THR A 162 -19.94 -16.14 6.34
CA THR A 162 -19.51 -16.09 7.71
C THR A 162 -19.29 -14.61 8.00
N PRO A 163 -19.95 -14.06 9.03
CA PRO A 163 -19.74 -12.67 9.37
C PRO A 163 -18.24 -12.46 9.61
N LEU A 164 -17.67 -11.42 9.00
CA LEU A 164 -16.26 -11.09 9.20
C LEU A 164 -16.01 -10.93 10.70
N PRO A 165 -15.02 -11.62 11.27
CA PRO A 165 -14.76 -11.55 12.69
C PRO A 165 -14.39 -10.13 13.08
N ARG A 166 -14.77 -9.73 14.29
CA ARG A 166 -14.45 -8.42 14.85
C ARG A 166 -13.37 -8.58 15.91
N ALA A 167 -12.29 -7.85 15.71
CA ALA A 167 -11.25 -7.68 16.71
C ALA A 167 -11.76 -6.68 17.74
N ASP A 168 -12.10 -7.17 18.94
CA ASP A 168 -12.69 -6.38 20.03
C ASP A 168 -11.66 -5.81 21.01
N ARG A 169 -10.41 -6.26 20.93
CA ARG A 169 -9.27 -5.76 21.73
C ARG A 169 -8.14 -5.29 20.82
N ALA A 170 -7.21 -4.53 21.39
CA ALA A 170 -5.96 -4.18 20.71
C ALA A 170 -5.09 -5.43 20.48
N GLY A 171 -4.34 -5.44 19.39
CA GLY A 171 -3.44 -6.56 19.03
C GLY A 171 -4.15 -7.79 18.47
N GLN A 172 -5.39 -7.65 17.98
CA GLN A 172 -6.18 -8.79 17.50
C GLN A 172 -6.19 -8.87 15.97
N ALA A 173 -5.25 -9.63 15.43
CA ALA A 173 -5.26 -10.07 14.04
C ALA A 173 -6.11 -11.35 13.92
N LEU A 174 -7.16 -11.32 13.11
CA LEU A 174 -8.14 -12.42 12.99
C LEU A 174 -8.21 -12.97 11.57
N SER A 175 -8.65 -14.22 11.43
CA SER A 175 -8.94 -14.85 10.15
C SER A 175 -10.43 -15.17 10.04
N THR A 176 -11.01 -15.02 8.84
CA THR A 176 -12.40 -15.45 8.60
C THR A 176 -12.59 -16.97 8.66
N ALA A 177 -11.50 -17.75 8.69
CA ALA A 177 -11.50 -19.20 8.84
C ALA A 177 -11.35 -19.67 10.30
N GLY A 178 -11.24 -18.75 11.28
CA GLY A 178 -10.95 -19.07 12.68
C GLY A 178 -9.70 -18.35 13.19
N ARG A 179 -8.95 -18.97 14.11
CA ARG A 179 -7.77 -18.32 14.73
C ARG A 179 -6.55 -18.26 13.80
N PHE A 180 -6.30 -19.31 13.00
CA PHE A 180 -5.13 -19.41 12.12
C PHE A 180 -5.53 -19.97 10.74
N PHE A 181 -4.62 -19.91 9.76
CA PHE A 181 -4.81 -20.54 8.45
C PHE A 181 -4.32 -21.99 8.45
N ASP A 182 -5.03 -22.86 7.72
CA ASP A 182 -4.61 -24.26 7.53
C ASP A 182 -3.36 -24.41 6.64
N ARG A 183 -2.97 -23.34 5.94
CA ARG A 183 -1.81 -23.33 5.02
C ARG A 183 -1.16 -21.95 4.98
N PRO A 184 0.15 -21.87 4.68
CA PRO A 184 0.84 -20.59 4.57
C PRO A 184 0.25 -19.74 3.44
N PRO A 185 0.34 -18.40 3.56
CA PRO A 185 -0.09 -17.48 2.53
C PRO A 185 0.92 -17.53 1.36
N PRO A 186 0.52 -17.09 0.16
CA PRO A 186 1.44 -16.92 -0.95
C PRO A 186 2.60 -15.98 -0.58
N ALA A 187 3.80 -16.31 -1.04
CA ALA A 187 4.97 -15.45 -0.84
C ALA A 187 4.87 -14.18 -1.68
N ASN A 188 5.48 -13.07 -1.24
CA ASN A 188 5.51 -11.80 -1.98
C ASN A 188 6.02 -11.97 -3.41
N ARG A 189 7.01 -12.86 -3.59
CA ARG A 189 7.58 -13.20 -4.89
C ARG A 189 6.53 -13.76 -5.86
N SER A 190 5.52 -14.46 -5.35
CA SER A 190 4.42 -15.03 -6.14
C SER A 190 3.52 -13.96 -6.74
N CYS A 191 3.24 -12.90 -5.98
CA CYS A 191 2.58 -11.71 -6.49
C CYS A 191 3.51 -10.92 -7.42
N GLY A 192 4.78 -10.81 -7.05
CA GLY A 192 5.76 -9.88 -7.63
C GLY A 192 6.49 -10.38 -8.86
N THR A 193 7.26 -11.46 -8.76
CA THR A 193 8.22 -11.90 -9.80
C THR A 193 7.74 -13.08 -10.62
N ALA A 194 6.46 -13.41 -10.52
CA ALA A 194 5.84 -14.45 -11.33
C ALA A 194 5.38 -13.94 -12.70
N GLY A 195 5.79 -12.74 -13.13
CA GLY A 195 5.33 -12.06 -14.34
C GLY A 195 4.05 -11.23 -14.17
N CYS A 196 3.70 -10.83 -12.94
CA CYS A 196 2.43 -10.16 -12.61
C CYS A 196 2.56 -8.73 -12.10
N HIS A 197 3.21 -8.53 -10.97
CA HIS A 197 3.30 -7.22 -10.30
C HIS A 197 4.76 -6.85 -10.02
N GLU A 198 5.63 -7.01 -11.01
CA GLU A 198 7.10 -6.85 -10.86
C GLU A 198 7.50 -5.45 -10.44
N GLN A 199 6.88 -4.43 -11.05
CA GLN A 199 7.07 -3.03 -10.68
C GLN A 199 6.66 -2.79 -9.22
N LEU A 200 5.46 -3.23 -8.82
CA LEU A 200 4.94 -3.04 -7.46
C LEU A 200 5.80 -3.77 -6.42
N TYR A 201 6.29 -4.97 -6.76
CA TYR A 201 7.17 -5.74 -5.90
C TYR A 201 8.53 -5.05 -5.71
N THR A 202 9.08 -4.46 -6.76
CA THR A 202 10.34 -3.70 -6.67
C THR A 202 10.17 -2.48 -5.77
N GLU A 203 9.08 -1.73 -5.96
CA GLU A 203 8.73 -0.59 -5.12
C GLU A 203 8.53 -0.99 -3.65
N TRP A 204 7.74 -2.03 -3.39
CA TRP A 204 7.48 -2.57 -2.04
C TRP A 204 8.77 -3.03 -1.35
N ARG A 205 9.60 -3.81 -2.06
CA ARG A 205 10.83 -4.39 -1.52
C ARG A 205 11.81 -3.32 -1.07
N GLU A 206 11.85 -2.18 -1.76
CA GLU A 206 12.71 -1.05 -1.41
C GLU A 206 12.07 -0.11 -0.39
N GLY A 207 10.73 -0.08 -0.32
CA GLY A 207 9.97 0.73 0.61
C GLY A 207 10.05 0.27 2.07
N PRO A 208 9.61 1.12 3.02
CA PRO A 208 9.65 0.83 4.45
C PRO A 208 8.82 -0.41 4.84
N HIS A 209 7.75 -0.73 4.11
CA HIS A 209 6.95 -1.93 4.36
C HIS A 209 7.69 -3.23 4.03
N GLY A 210 8.37 -3.32 2.88
CA GLY A 210 9.20 -4.49 2.55
C GLY A 210 10.48 -4.59 3.38
N GLN A 211 10.91 -3.48 3.99
CA GLN A 211 12.04 -3.41 4.90
C GLN A 211 11.66 -3.49 6.38
N ALA A 212 10.38 -3.69 6.73
CA ALA A 212 9.91 -3.54 8.11
C ALA A 212 10.59 -4.51 9.09
N ASP A 213 10.95 -5.71 8.66
CA ASP A 213 11.69 -6.70 9.46
C ASP A 213 13.22 -6.68 9.21
N ARG A 214 13.68 -5.86 8.26
CA ARG A 214 15.07 -5.76 7.79
C ARG A 214 15.79 -4.48 8.20
N ASP A 215 15.04 -3.44 8.55
CA ASP A 215 15.61 -2.17 8.97
C ASP A 215 16.59 -2.37 10.14
N PRO A 216 17.89 -2.05 9.96
CA PRO A 216 18.92 -2.30 10.98
C PRO A 216 18.63 -1.56 12.29
N TYR A 217 17.98 -0.40 12.22
CA TYR A 217 17.58 0.36 13.41
C TYR A 217 16.49 -0.35 14.21
N TYR A 218 15.50 -0.90 13.51
CA TYR A 218 14.46 -1.72 14.13
C TYR A 218 15.05 -2.98 14.75
N ARG A 219 15.96 -3.67 14.04
CA ARG A 219 16.60 -4.89 14.54
C ARG A 219 17.40 -4.64 15.82
N ALA A 220 18.15 -3.54 15.87
CA ALA A 220 18.89 -3.15 17.07
C ALA A 220 17.95 -2.81 18.25
N LEU A 221 16.81 -2.18 17.97
CA LEU A 221 15.80 -1.88 18.99
C LEU A 221 15.11 -3.15 19.50
N GLN A 222 14.70 -4.02 18.58
CA GLN A 222 14.06 -5.30 18.87
C GLN A 222 14.97 -6.20 19.69
N SER A 223 16.25 -6.33 19.32
CA SER A 223 17.21 -7.18 20.04
C SER A 223 17.37 -6.76 21.51
N ARG A 224 17.38 -5.46 21.77
CA ARG A 224 17.46 -4.90 23.13
C ARG A 224 16.17 -5.02 23.93
N LEU A 225 15.02 -4.78 23.29
CA LEU A 225 13.71 -4.94 23.90
C LEU A 225 13.43 -6.38 24.33
N VAL A 226 13.85 -7.32 23.48
CA VAL A 226 13.61 -8.75 23.68
C VAL A 226 14.68 -9.36 24.56
N GLY A 227 15.94 -8.88 24.53
CA GLY A 227 17.00 -9.29 25.46
C GLY A 227 17.20 -10.81 25.57
N GLY A 228 16.85 -11.56 24.52
CA GLY A 228 16.82 -13.02 24.52
C GLY A 228 15.65 -13.69 25.27
N LYS A 229 14.72 -12.97 25.91
CA LYS A 229 13.54 -13.55 26.60
C LYS A 229 12.27 -12.68 26.52
N ALA A 230 11.23 -13.23 25.87
CA ALA A 230 9.78 -13.16 26.15
C ALA A 230 8.95 -13.08 24.84
N ALA A 231 8.23 -14.16 24.50
CA ALA A 231 7.35 -14.22 23.33
C ALA A 231 6.30 -13.07 23.24
N PRO A 232 5.71 -12.57 24.34
CA PRO A 232 4.75 -11.47 24.27
C PRO A 232 5.32 -10.16 23.68
N ARG A 233 6.58 -9.82 23.98
CA ARG A 233 7.22 -8.60 23.46
C ARG A 233 7.56 -8.71 21.97
N ILE A 234 7.93 -9.91 21.53
CA ILE A 234 8.16 -10.18 20.10
C ILE A 234 6.83 -10.04 19.35
N GLY A 235 5.75 -10.61 19.89
CA GLY A 235 4.41 -10.49 19.30
C GLY A 235 3.99 -9.04 19.05
N LEU A 236 4.23 -8.15 20.01
CA LEU A 236 3.97 -6.71 19.85
C LEU A 236 4.70 -6.08 18.65
N CYS A 237 5.93 -6.50 18.35
CA CYS A 237 6.64 -6.01 17.17
C CYS A 237 6.02 -6.58 15.88
N LEU A 238 5.67 -7.87 15.89
CA LEU A 238 5.09 -8.57 14.75
C LEU A 238 3.71 -8.05 14.35
N GLU A 239 2.96 -7.47 15.29
CA GLU A 239 1.67 -6.79 15.04
C GLU A 239 1.74 -5.76 13.90
N CYS A 240 2.90 -5.11 13.72
CA CYS A 240 3.09 -4.11 12.67
C CYS A 240 4.21 -4.46 11.67
N HIS A 241 5.26 -5.19 12.08
CA HIS A 241 6.47 -5.40 11.27
C HIS A 241 6.47 -6.70 10.45
N ASP A 242 5.72 -7.72 10.87
CA ASP A 242 5.45 -8.92 10.07
C ASP A 242 4.04 -9.47 10.42
N PRO A 243 2.98 -8.73 10.05
CA PRO A 243 1.59 -9.07 10.40
C PRO A 243 1.13 -10.43 9.84
N SER A 244 1.85 -10.98 8.87
CA SER A 244 1.55 -12.27 8.26
C SER A 244 1.77 -13.44 9.24
N LEU A 245 2.73 -13.30 10.15
CA LEU A 245 3.04 -14.33 11.15
C LEU A 245 1.94 -14.52 12.19
N LEU A 246 1.22 -13.45 12.54
CA LEU A 246 0.14 -13.50 13.52
C LEU A 246 -1.13 -14.14 12.96
N VAL A 247 -1.49 -13.82 11.72
CA VAL A 247 -2.70 -14.37 11.09
C VAL A 247 -2.53 -15.82 10.66
N THR A 248 -1.30 -16.26 10.43
CA THR A 248 -0.97 -17.65 10.08
C THR A 248 -0.77 -18.54 11.31
N GLY A 249 -0.52 -17.97 12.48
CA GLY A 249 -0.13 -18.70 13.68
C GLY A 249 1.30 -19.22 13.66
N GLN A 250 2.08 -18.87 12.63
CA GLN A 250 3.46 -19.35 12.50
C GLN A 250 4.36 -18.85 13.63
N PHE A 251 4.05 -17.69 14.20
CA PHE A 251 4.75 -17.18 15.38
C PHE A 251 4.45 -18.02 16.64
N GLU A 252 3.17 -18.25 16.94
CA GLU A 252 2.74 -19.02 18.10
C GLU A 252 3.17 -20.49 18.03
N LEU A 253 3.26 -21.04 16.81
CA LEU A 253 3.71 -22.40 16.55
C LEU A 253 5.25 -22.53 16.53
N GLY A 254 6.01 -21.42 16.59
CA GLY A 254 7.47 -21.43 16.44
C GLY A 254 7.95 -22.00 15.11
N ALA A 255 7.10 -21.98 14.07
CA ALA A 255 7.30 -22.70 12.82
C ALA A 255 8.28 -22.01 11.87
N VAL A 256 8.57 -20.74 12.09
CA VAL A 256 9.45 -19.91 11.25
C VAL A 256 10.25 -18.92 12.10
N PRO A 257 11.42 -18.44 11.62
CA PRO A 257 12.12 -17.33 12.25
C PRO A 257 11.24 -16.08 12.30
N VAL A 258 11.42 -15.25 13.34
CA VAL A 258 10.76 -13.94 13.52
C VAL A 258 11.05 -12.97 12.35
N GLN A 259 12.07 -13.28 11.55
CA GLN A 259 12.51 -12.52 10.37
C GLN A 259 12.35 -13.40 9.13
N THR A 260 11.15 -13.43 8.58
CA THR A 260 10.82 -14.25 7.39
C THR A 260 11.38 -13.66 6.12
N GLY A 261 11.61 -12.35 6.10
CA GLY A 261 11.83 -11.59 4.89
C GLY A 261 10.55 -11.27 4.10
N GLU A 262 9.39 -11.69 4.57
CA GLU A 262 8.11 -11.32 3.97
C GLU A 262 7.58 -9.97 4.50
N ALA A 263 8.05 -9.53 5.67
CA ALA A 263 7.76 -8.23 6.28
C ALA A 263 6.25 -7.89 6.25
N VAL A 264 5.88 -6.63 6.00
CA VAL A 264 4.50 -6.26 5.69
C VAL A 264 4.19 -6.72 4.26
N SER A 265 3.80 -7.99 4.13
CA SER A 265 3.64 -8.69 2.84
C SER A 265 2.47 -8.18 2.00
N CYS A 266 2.53 -8.43 0.68
CA CYS A 266 1.43 -8.20 -0.26
C CYS A 266 0.15 -8.86 0.26
N TYR A 267 0.26 -10.10 0.73
CA TYR A 267 -0.88 -10.83 1.26
C TYR A 267 -1.42 -10.19 2.55
N ALA A 268 -0.57 -9.72 3.47
CA ALA A 268 -1.03 -9.08 4.71
C ALA A 268 -1.97 -7.88 4.44
N CYS A 269 -1.66 -7.07 3.43
CA CYS A 269 -2.50 -5.95 3.02
C CYS A 269 -3.67 -6.38 2.11
N HIS A 270 -3.40 -7.15 1.05
CA HIS A 270 -4.39 -7.49 0.01
C HIS A 270 -5.34 -8.63 0.39
N ALA A 271 -5.07 -9.35 1.48
CA ALA A 271 -6.03 -10.29 2.06
C ALA A 271 -6.92 -9.63 3.13
N MET A 272 -6.63 -8.39 3.54
CA MET A 272 -7.36 -7.73 4.62
C MET A 272 -8.82 -7.49 4.22
N ALA A 273 -9.73 -8.21 4.88
CA ALA A 273 -11.16 -8.13 4.66
C ALA A 273 -11.80 -7.00 5.47
N ARG A 274 -11.21 -6.63 6.59
CA ARG A 274 -11.72 -5.60 7.51
C ARG A 274 -10.57 -4.94 8.25
N ALA A 275 -10.62 -3.61 8.31
CA ALA A 275 -10.00 -2.78 9.33
C ALA A 275 -10.98 -1.65 9.62
N ASP A 276 -11.31 -1.41 10.89
CA ASP A 276 -12.42 -0.51 11.25
C ASP A 276 -12.00 0.93 11.59
N GLY A 277 -10.69 1.21 11.70
CA GLY A 277 -10.19 2.53 12.01
C GLY A 277 -10.28 2.93 13.48
N LYS A 278 -10.94 2.13 14.33
CA LYS A 278 -11.36 2.59 15.67
C LYS A 278 -10.44 2.13 16.78
N ARG A 279 -9.79 0.98 16.61
CA ARG A 279 -9.04 0.30 17.67
C ARG A 279 -7.54 0.33 17.42
N GLU A 280 -6.78 0.41 18.51
CA GLU A 280 -5.33 0.47 18.41
C GLU A 280 -4.70 -0.90 18.14
N ARG A 281 -3.57 -0.89 17.41
CA ARG A 281 -2.65 -2.03 17.14
C ARG A 281 -3.28 -3.28 16.52
N ALA A 282 -2.74 -3.70 15.37
CA ALA A 282 -3.08 -4.93 14.64
C ALA A 282 -4.57 -5.32 14.65
N ASN A 283 -5.48 -4.35 14.54
CA ASN A 283 -6.92 -4.60 14.61
C ASN A 283 -7.51 -4.79 13.22
N TYR A 284 -7.41 -6.01 12.71
CA TYR A 284 -7.87 -6.33 11.36
C TYR A 284 -8.27 -7.80 11.23
N ALA A 285 -9.08 -8.08 10.20
CA ALA A 285 -9.39 -9.44 9.79
C ALA A 285 -8.92 -9.67 8.35
N VAL A 286 -8.28 -10.81 8.10
CA VAL A 286 -7.85 -11.25 6.77
C VAL A 286 -8.73 -12.40 6.28
N ALA A 287 -8.97 -12.44 4.97
CA ALA A 287 -9.56 -13.59 4.32
C ALA A 287 -8.47 -14.62 3.99
N PRO A 288 -8.69 -15.92 4.21
CA PRO A 288 -7.71 -16.96 3.94
C PRO A 288 -7.33 -17.00 2.46
N PRO A 289 -6.19 -17.60 2.10
CA PRO A 289 -5.82 -17.74 0.71
C PRO A 289 -6.83 -18.66 -0.01
N PRO A 290 -7.05 -18.54 -1.34
CA PRO A 290 -8.08 -19.29 -2.06
C PRO A 290 -7.85 -20.81 -2.03
N GLY A 291 -8.78 -21.59 -1.50
CA GLY A 291 -8.62 -23.06 -1.40
C GLY A 291 -8.34 -23.71 -2.76
N GLY A 292 -7.57 -24.80 -2.79
CA GLY A 292 -7.12 -25.43 -4.03
C GLY A 292 -5.62 -25.27 -4.28
N ALA A 293 -5.23 -25.06 -5.54
CA ALA A 293 -3.83 -24.89 -5.92
C ALA A 293 -3.26 -23.59 -5.35
N SER A 294 -2.08 -23.66 -4.72
CA SER A 294 -1.37 -22.47 -4.25
C SER A 294 -1.02 -21.57 -5.43
N GLU A 295 -1.17 -20.25 -5.27
CA GLU A 295 -0.74 -19.25 -6.25
C GLU A 295 0.79 -19.30 -6.47
N ASP A 296 1.55 -19.88 -5.54
CA ASP A 296 3.00 -20.15 -5.67
C ASP A 296 3.32 -21.31 -6.61
N SER A 297 2.32 -22.12 -6.98
CA SER A 297 2.48 -23.25 -7.89
C SER A 297 2.28 -22.85 -9.35
N GLY A 298 2.84 -23.61 -10.29
CA GLY A 298 2.59 -23.40 -11.72
C GLY A 298 1.10 -23.49 -12.08
N LEU A 299 0.38 -24.41 -11.44
CA LEU A 299 -1.06 -24.59 -11.62
C LEU A 299 -1.88 -23.39 -11.11
N GLY A 300 -1.56 -22.89 -9.92
CA GLY A 300 -2.22 -21.69 -9.37
C GLY A 300 -1.97 -20.46 -10.24
N ARG A 301 -0.73 -20.27 -10.71
CA ARG A 301 -0.41 -19.19 -11.65
C ARG A 301 -1.17 -19.31 -12.98
N PHE A 302 -1.28 -20.52 -13.51
CA PHE A 302 -2.08 -20.76 -14.71
C PHE A 302 -3.55 -20.37 -14.47
N LEU A 303 -4.13 -20.79 -13.35
CA LEU A 303 -5.52 -20.49 -12.98
C LEU A 303 -5.77 -18.98 -12.83
N VAL A 304 -4.86 -18.25 -12.19
CA VAL A 304 -4.92 -16.78 -12.07
C VAL A 304 -4.92 -16.13 -13.45
N ARG A 305 -4.07 -16.59 -14.38
CA ARG A 305 -3.99 -16.03 -15.75
C ARG A 305 -5.15 -16.41 -16.64
N ALA A 306 -5.62 -17.65 -16.55
CA ALA A 306 -6.75 -18.16 -17.33
C ALA A 306 -8.07 -17.52 -16.89
N TRP A 307 -8.18 -17.13 -15.61
CA TRP A 307 -9.36 -16.47 -15.06
C TRP A 307 -9.04 -15.31 -14.11
N PRO A 308 -8.50 -14.18 -14.62
CA PRO A 308 -8.03 -13.05 -13.81
C PRO A 308 -9.13 -12.39 -12.97
N ALA A 309 -10.38 -12.49 -13.43
CA ALA A 309 -11.55 -11.95 -12.73
C ALA A 309 -11.74 -12.56 -11.33
N SER A 310 -11.34 -13.82 -11.12
CA SER A 310 -11.42 -14.47 -9.81
C SER A 310 -10.43 -13.87 -8.81
N HIS A 311 -9.17 -13.73 -9.22
CA HIS A 311 -8.12 -13.08 -8.46
C HIS A 311 -8.51 -11.64 -8.11
N ARG A 312 -9.05 -10.87 -9.08
CA ARG A 312 -9.55 -9.51 -8.83
C ARG A 312 -10.70 -9.43 -7.83
N ARG A 313 -11.67 -10.36 -7.86
CA ARG A 313 -12.76 -10.36 -6.87
C ARG A 313 -12.27 -10.66 -5.45
N ARG A 314 -11.24 -11.50 -5.32
CA ARG A 314 -10.66 -11.90 -4.03
C ARG A 314 -9.83 -10.77 -3.40
N TYR A 315 -8.97 -10.17 -4.22
CA TYR A 315 -7.94 -9.21 -3.79
C TYR A 315 -8.28 -7.76 -4.16
N GLY A 316 -9.45 -7.49 -4.75
CA GLY A 316 -9.99 -6.16 -5.03
C GLY A 316 -11.15 -5.87 -4.09
N ARG A 317 -10.87 -5.14 -3.00
CA ARG A 317 -11.84 -4.82 -1.95
C ARG A 317 -12.01 -3.31 -1.83
N ALA A 318 -13.23 -2.89 -1.49
CA ALA A 318 -13.54 -1.50 -1.19
C ALA A 318 -12.74 -0.93 0.01
N LEU A 319 -12.11 -1.79 0.82
CA LEU A 319 -11.23 -1.36 1.91
C LEU A 319 -10.01 -0.57 1.41
N TYR A 320 -9.50 -0.87 0.21
CA TYR A 320 -8.28 -0.24 -0.31
C TYR A 320 -8.46 1.22 -0.72
N GLU A 321 -9.71 1.65 -0.86
CA GLU A 321 -10.10 3.03 -1.15
C GLU A 321 -10.36 3.85 0.13
N ARG A 322 -9.92 3.35 1.30
CA ARG A 322 -10.17 3.97 2.60
C ARG A 322 -8.89 4.00 3.43
N SER A 323 -8.63 5.11 4.13
CA SER A 323 -7.52 5.20 5.09
C SER A 323 -7.62 4.15 6.21
N ALA A 324 -8.81 3.60 6.47
CA ALA A 324 -9.04 2.56 7.46
C ALA A 324 -8.11 1.34 7.29
N LEU A 325 -7.67 1.03 6.07
CA LEU A 325 -6.64 0.01 5.83
C LEU A 325 -5.36 0.28 6.64
N CYS A 326 -4.86 1.52 6.59
CA CYS A 326 -3.61 1.93 7.24
C CYS A 326 -3.73 1.91 8.77
N SER A 327 -4.94 2.08 9.31
CA SER A 327 -5.19 2.05 10.75
C SER A 327 -4.82 0.72 11.41
N ALA A 328 -4.80 -0.37 10.64
CA ALA A 328 -4.42 -1.69 11.11
C ALA A 328 -3.06 -1.67 11.85
N CYS A 329 -2.11 -0.87 11.35
CA CYS A 329 -0.77 -0.75 11.95
C CYS A 329 -0.45 0.68 12.40
N HIS A 330 -0.95 1.71 11.70
CA HIS A 330 -0.62 3.12 11.98
C HIS A 330 -1.49 3.77 13.05
N ARG A 331 -2.47 3.02 13.59
CA ARG A 331 -3.20 3.39 14.81
C ARG A 331 -2.55 2.70 16.02
N ALA A 332 -1.26 2.87 16.21
CA ALA A 332 -0.51 2.25 17.30
C ALA A 332 0.06 3.31 18.23
N THR A 333 -0.08 3.07 19.53
CA THR A 333 0.63 3.78 20.59
C THR A 333 1.50 2.76 21.31
N VAL A 334 2.81 3.02 21.40
CA VAL A 334 3.75 2.17 22.17
C VAL A 334 4.42 3.06 23.21
N ASN A 335 4.45 2.59 24.45
CA ASN A 335 5.10 3.27 25.56
C ASN A 335 5.78 2.23 26.46
N GLU A 336 6.99 1.84 26.08
CA GLU A 336 7.71 0.74 26.72
C GLU A 336 9.08 1.19 27.20
N GLU A 337 9.50 0.75 28.39
CA GLU A 337 10.88 0.95 28.83
C GLU A 337 11.81 -0.09 28.22
N ILE A 338 12.90 0.38 27.62
CA ILE A 338 13.93 -0.44 27.00
C ILE A 338 15.17 -0.44 27.89
N PRO A 339 15.61 -1.61 28.38
CA PRO A 339 16.84 -1.73 29.17
C PRO A 339 18.04 -1.08 28.48
N GLY A 340 18.77 -0.22 29.20
CA GLY A 340 19.97 0.46 28.70
C GLY A 340 19.72 1.51 27.60
N PHE A 341 18.47 1.80 27.25
CA PHE A 341 18.13 2.76 26.20
C PHE A 341 17.16 3.86 26.67
N GLY A 342 16.15 3.51 27.47
CA GLY A 342 15.13 4.43 28.00
C GLY A 342 13.73 4.11 27.48
N THR A 343 12.76 4.99 27.72
CA THR A 343 11.38 4.82 27.24
C THR A 343 11.29 5.01 25.71
N LEU A 344 10.74 4.03 25.01
CA LEU A 344 10.34 4.15 23.61
C LEU A 344 8.89 4.64 23.55
N ARG A 345 8.70 5.83 22.98
CA ARG A 345 7.38 6.35 22.63
C ARG A 345 7.14 6.29 21.13
N ILE A 346 6.13 5.53 20.72
CA ILE A 346 5.56 5.59 19.37
C ILE A 346 4.20 6.28 19.48
N GLU A 347 4.07 7.39 18.76
CA GLU A 347 2.82 8.14 18.66
C GLU A 347 1.93 7.63 17.52
N ASN A 348 0.63 7.86 17.64
CA ASN A 348 -0.40 7.40 16.73
C ASN A 348 -0.70 8.45 15.64
N PRO A 349 -0.10 8.38 14.43
CA PRO A 349 -0.36 9.33 13.35
C PRO A 349 -1.79 9.22 12.80
N PHE A 350 -2.40 8.03 12.83
CA PHE A 350 -3.74 7.82 12.29
C PHE A 350 -4.80 8.60 13.07
N GLN A 351 -4.78 8.53 14.40
CA GLN A 351 -5.70 9.30 15.24
C GLN A 351 -5.50 10.81 15.07
N ARG A 352 -4.27 11.25 14.80
CA ARG A 352 -3.96 12.67 14.58
C ARG A 352 -4.48 13.17 13.25
N TRP A 353 -4.41 12.34 12.22
CA TRP A 353 -5.10 12.56 10.96
C TRP A 353 -6.64 12.61 11.15
N GLU A 354 -7.22 11.79 12.03
CA GLU A 354 -8.65 11.90 12.34
C GLU A 354 -9.06 13.22 13.02
N LEU A 355 -8.12 13.92 13.63
CA LEU A 355 -8.33 15.25 14.22
C LEU A 355 -8.10 16.39 13.22
N ALA A 356 -7.56 16.09 12.04
CA ALA A 356 -7.33 17.09 11.00
C ALA A 356 -8.66 17.63 10.45
N ARG A 357 -8.68 18.92 10.11
CA ARG A 357 -9.84 19.58 9.51
C ARG A 357 -10.22 18.96 8.17
N VAL A 358 -9.22 18.60 7.37
CA VAL A 358 -9.37 17.88 6.12
C VAL A 358 -8.58 16.58 6.18
N LYS A 359 -9.15 15.52 5.61
CA LYS A 359 -8.70 14.14 5.77
C LYS A 359 -8.48 13.49 4.41
N PRO A 360 -7.42 13.88 3.67
CA PRO A 360 -7.08 13.19 2.43
C PRO A 360 -6.81 11.71 2.71
N LEU A 361 -6.99 10.84 1.71
CA LEU A 361 -6.67 9.43 1.90
C LEU A 361 -5.17 9.28 2.15
N CYS A 362 -4.78 8.43 3.11
CA CYS A 362 -3.37 8.14 3.36
C CYS A 362 -2.66 7.69 2.06
N GLN A 363 -3.38 6.94 1.23
CA GLN A 363 -2.96 6.44 -0.08
C GLN A 363 -2.70 7.54 -1.11
N ASP A 364 -3.33 8.71 -1.00
CA ASP A 364 -3.09 9.80 -1.95
C ASP A 364 -1.71 10.43 -1.76
N CYS A 365 -1.21 10.45 -0.52
CA CYS A 365 0.12 10.95 -0.19
C CYS A 365 1.19 9.85 -0.22
N HIS A 366 0.95 8.74 0.48
CA HIS A 366 1.94 7.68 0.68
C HIS A 366 1.92 6.58 -0.38
N MET A 367 0.90 6.55 -1.24
CA MET A 367 0.82 5.63 -2.39
C MET A 367 0.47 6.41 -3.65
N GLY A 368 1.08 7.58 -3.82
CA GLY A 368 0.74 8.51 -4.89
C GLY A 368 0.71 7.84 -6.26
N THR A 369 -0.22 8.24 -7.11
CA THR A 369 -0.35 7.68 -8.46
C THR A 369 0.92 7.95 -9.26
N ARG A 370 1.42 6.92 -9.95
CA ARG A 370 2.59 6.96 -10.83
C ARG A 370 2.23 6.37 -12.19
N LYS A 371 3.02 6.74 -13.20
CA LYS A 371 2.99 6.01 -14.48
C LYS A 371 3.48 4.59 -14.22
N SER A 372 2.82 3.62 -14.83
CA SER A 372 3.25 2.23 -14.80
C SER A 372 3.84 1.85 -16.16
N GLU A 373 4.78 0.92 -16.14
CA GLU A 373 5.29 0.28 -17.37
C GLU A 373 4.29 -0.73 -17.92
N THR A 374 3.46 -1.31 -17.05
CA THR A 374 2.50 -2.39 -17.37
C THR A 374 1.05 -1.89 -17.46
N TYR A 375 0.70 -0.86 -16.71
CA TYR A 375 -0.66 -0.30 -16.62
C TYR A 375 -0.69 1.17 -17.07
N PRO A 376 -1.86 1.77 -17.35
CA PRO A 376 -1.93 3.22 -17.60
C PRO A 376 -1.37 4.05 -16.42
N SER A 377 -1.62 3.58 -15.19
CA SER A 377 -1.04 4.10 -13.96
C SER A 377 -1.18 3.08 -12.84
N HIS A 378 -0.44 3.27 -11.75
CA HIS A 378 -0.57 2.50 -10.52
C HIS A 378 -0.40 3.39 -9.29
N ARG A 379 -0.83 2.88 -8.13
CA ARG A 379 -0.52 3.47 -6.82
C ARG A 379 0.86 2.99 -6.39
N SER A 380 1.78 3.91 -6.16
CA SER A 380 3.15 3.60 -5.73
C SER A 380 3.14 2.69 -4.49
N HIS A 381 3.90 1.60 -4.52
CA HIS A 381 4.15 0.74 -3.36
C HIS A 381 5.47 1.09 -2.66
N ARG A 382 6.04 2.27 -2.96
CA ARG A 382 7.25 2.79 -2.30
C ARG A 382 6.99 3.28 -0.88
N PHE A 383 5.73 3.58 -0.54
CA PHE A 383 5.34 4.10 0.77
C PHE A 383 6.25 5.25 1.21
N GLU A 384 6.34 6.31 0.41
CA GLU A 384 7.25 7.42 0.68
C GLU A 384 6.97 7.97 2.09
N ALA A 385 8.02 8.11 2.90
CA ALA A 385 7.93 8.45 4.32
C ALA A 385 9.20 9.17 4.78
N SER A 386 9.22 9.62 6.03
CA SER A 386 10.22 10.57 6.52
C SER A 386 11.66 10.06 6.54
N ALA A 387 11.92 8.76 6.48
CA ALA A 387 13.29 8.25 6.42
C ALA A 387 13.44 6.96 5.65
N VAL A 388 14.61 6.84 5.04
CA VAL A 388 15.05 5.69 4.28
C VAL A 388 15.99 4.84 5.14
N PRO A 389 15.70 3.55 5.37
CA PRO A 389 16.66 2.65 5.98
C PRO A 389 17.97 2.58 5.16
N PRO A 390 19.14 2.36 5.79
CA PRO A 390 20.37 2.08 5.07
C PRO A 390 20.19 0.89 4.12
N GLY A 391 20.79 0.96 2.93
CA GLY A 391 20.81 -0.15 1.99
C GLY A 391 19.64 -0.23 1.00
N VAL A 392 18.67 0.69 1.02
CA VAL A 392 17.65 0.73 -0.06
C VAL A 392 18.19 1.40 -1.33
N GLY A 393 17.54 1.11 -2.46
CA GLY A 393 17.90 1.62 -3.79
C GLY A 393 17.84 3.15 -3.94
N PRO A 394 18.53 3.71 -4.95
CA PRO A 394 18.54 5.15 -5.23
C PRO A 394 17.13 5.70 -5.54
N GLU A 395 16.27 4.93 -6.21
CA GLU A 395 14.93 5.37 -6.55
C GLU A 395 14.05 5.66 -5.33
N GLN A 396 14.09 4.78 -4.32
CA GLN A 396 13.39 5.00 -3.06
C GLN A 396 13.91 6.27 -2.35
N ARG A 397 15.23 6.46 -2.34
CA ARG A 397 15.84 7.66 -1.74
C ARG A 397 15.36 8.94 -2.41
N SER A 398 15.42 8.98 -3.73
CA SER A 398 14.94 10.14 -4.48
C SER A 398 13.43 10.36 -4.34
N ALA A 399 12.63 9.29 -4.19
CA ALA A 399 11.19 9.42 -3.95
C ALA A 399 10.89 10.06 -2.58
N VAL A 400 11.60 9.63 -1.52
CA VAL A 400 11.50 10.22 -0.19
C VAL A 400 12.00 11.67 -0.17
N GLU A 401 13.12 11.97 -0.81
CA GLU A 401 13.66 13.34 -0.93
C GLU A 401 12.66 14.26 -1.63
N ARG A 402 12.01 13.78 -2.71
CA ARG A 402 10.96 14.56 -3.38
C ARG A 402 9.76 14.81 -2.48
N MET A 403 9.34 13.81 -1.72
CA MET A 403 8.23 13.97 -0.77
C MET A 403 8.57 14.98 0.33
N LEU A 404 9.74 14.85 0.94
CA LEU A 404 10.21 15.69 2.04
C LEU A 404 10.51 17.13 1.63
N SER A 405 10.92 17.34 0.38
CA SER A 405 11.09 18.67 -0.20
C SER A 405 9.80 19.27 -0.77
N GLY A 406 8.70 18.52 -0.79
CA GLY A 406 7.43 18.94 -1.39
C GLY A 406 7.37 18.89 -2.92
N SER A 407 8.44 18.45 -3.60
CA SER A 407 8.55 18.34 -5.06
C SER A 407 7.90 17.09 -5.67
N SER A 408 7.26 16.24 -4.86
CA SER A 408 6.58 15.02 -5.32
C SER A 408 5.21 15.26 -5.98
N GLY A 409 4.71 16.50 -6.00
CA GLY A 409 3.40 16.84 -6.57
C GLY A 409 2.23 16.16 -5.84
N VAL A 410 2.44 15.77 -4.57
CA VAL A 410 1.41 15.18 -3.71
C VAL A 410 0.34 16.23 -3.38
N PRO A 411 -0.96 15.86 -3.36
CA PRO A 411 -2.01 16.79 -2.97
C PRO A 411 -1.76 17.37 -1.56
N ASP A 412 -2.00 18.66 -1.40
CA ASP A 412 -2.13 19.26 -0.08
C ASP A 412 -3.40 18.74 0.62
N ILE A 413 -3.58 19.09 1.90
CA ILE A 413 -4.77 18.69 2.66
C ILE A 413 -6.06 19.26 2.07
N ARG A 414 -6.01 20.30 1.22
CA ARG A 414 -7.17 20.89 0.54
C ARG A 414 -7.45 20.23 -0.80
N GLY A 415 -6.64 19.24 -1.21
CA GLY A 415 -6.75 18.52 -2.48
C GLY A 415 -6.07 19.22 -3.67
N GLY A 416 -5.35 20.32 -3.44
CA GLY A 416 -4.59 21.03 -4.47
C GLY A 416 -3.24 20.35 -4.73
N SER A 417 -2.81 20.26 -5.99
CA SER A 417 -1.46 19.84 -6.33
C SER A 417 -0.53 21.05 -6.38
N SER A 418 0.47 21.12 -5.51
CA SER A 418 1.54 22.12 -5.61
C SER A 418 2.92 21.45 -5.42
N THR A 419 3.99 22.11 -5.84
CA THR A 419 5.39 21.66 -5.69
C THR A 419 6.18 22.49 -4.68
N ASP A 420 5.52 23.36 -3.92
CA ASP A 420 6.15 24.11 -2.82
C ASP A 420 6.68 23.18 -1.70
N PRO A 421 7.60 23.66 -0.84
CA PRO A 421 8.11 22.90 0.30
C PRO A 421 7.01 22.39 1.26
N LEU A 422 7.36 21.43 2.13
CA LEU A 422 6.49 21.02 3.25
C LEU A 422 6.32 22.14 4.28
N PHE A 423 7.39 22.91 4.49
CA PHE A 423 7.46 23.97 5.48
C PHE A 423 7.99 25.26 4.87
N ALA A 424 7.35 26.38 5.21
CA ALA A 424 7.90 27.71 4.96
C ALA A 424 8.65 28.19 6.21
N LEU A 425 9.81 28.81 5.99
CA LEU A 425 10.54 29.54 7.03
C LEU A 425 10.61 31.01 6.65
N SER A 426 10.38 31.89 7.61
CA SER A 426 10.55 33.33 7.44
C SER A 426 11.19 33.93 8.69
N ALA A 427 12.10 34.88 8.52
CA ALA A 427 12.69 35.62 9.63
C ALA A 427 11.78 36.79 10.03
N GLY A 428 11.64 37.06 11.32
CA GLY A 428 10.90 38.22 11.82
C GLY A 428 11.31 38.62 13.22
N GLY A 429 11.12 39.90 13.55
CA GLY A 429 11.19 40.47 14.91
C GLY A 429 12.51 40.32 15.70
N LEU A 430 12.98 41.43 16.27
CA LEU A 430 14.08 41.46 17.23
C LEU A 430 13.43 41.73 18.57
N SER A 431 13.65 40.86 19.54
CA SER A 431 13.23 41.10 20.91
C SER A 431 14.43 41.01 21.86
N GLY A 432 14.28 41.63 23.04
CA GLY A 432 15.31 41.69 24.08
C GLY A 432 15.75 43.12 24.39
N THR A 433 15.58 43.53 25.65
CA THR A 433 15.88 44.90 26.12
C THR A 433 17.30 45.06 26.69
N THR A 434 18.04 43.98 26.94
CA THR A 434 19.38 44.03 27.55
C THR A 434 20.26 42.83 27.17
N GLY A 435 21.48 43.07 26.67
CA GLY A 435 22.61 42.13 26.62
C GLY A 435 22.55 41.02 25.55
N ALA A 436 21.45 40.28 25.41
CA ALA A 436 21.29 39.27 24.36
C ALA A 436 20.28 39.78 23.32
N GLY A 437 20.61 39.64 22.03
CA GLY A 437 19.64 39.84 20.95
C GLY A 437 18.95 38.52 20.64
N GLU A 438 17.64 38.54 20.44
CA GLU A 438 16.89 37.39 19.95
C GLU A 438 16.39 37.66 18.53
N LEU A 439 16.67 36.73 17.62
CA LEU A 439 16.14 36.73 16.26
C LEU A 439 15.05 35.67 16.16
N HIS A 440 13.85 36.03 15.70
CA HIS A 440 12.80 35.03 15.54
C HIS A 440 12.72 34.48 14.11
N VAL A 441 12.47 33.18 14.01
CA VAL A 441 12.15 32.50 12.75
C VAL A 441 10.78 31.90 12.89
N THR A 442 9.86 32.23 11.99
CA THR A 442 8.54 31.61 11.92
C THR A 442 8.61 30.42 10.99
N LEU A 443 8.28 29.24 11.51
CA LEU A 443 8.12 28.00 10.78
C LEU A 443 6.62 27.74 10.58
N THR A 444 6.19 27.58 9.34
CA THR A 444 4.78 27.35 8.97
C THR A 444 4.62 26.04 8.22
N ASP A 445 3.72 25.18 8.68
CA ASP A 445 3.26 24.02 7.92
C ASP A 445 2.41 24.52 6.74
N LEU A 446 2.75 24.11 5.52
CA LEU A 446 2.05 24.56 4.30
C LEU A 446 0.80 23.73 3.96
N GLY A 447 0.27 22.97 4.92
CA GLY A 447 -0.90 22.12 4.76
C GLY A 447 -0.60 20.88 3.93
N ARG A 448 0.62 20.37 3.93
CA ARG A 448 1.04 19.20 3.12
C ARG A 448 1.17 17.91 3.92
N ILE A 449 1.00 18.01 5.22
CA ILE A 449 1.08 16.88 6.14
C ILE A 449 -0.29 16.74 6.77
N GLY A 450 -0.99 15.63 6.52
CA GLY A 450 -2.33 15.40 7.06
C GLY A 450 -2.35 14.96 8.52
N HIS A 451 -1.18 14.85 9.16
CA HIS A 451 -0.98 14.39 10.53
C HIS A 451 0.18 15.16 11.17
N GLN A 452 0.44 14.91 12.46
CA GLN A 452 1.60 15.51 13.15
C GLN A 452 2.94 15.19 12.47
N PHE A 453 3.88 16.11 12.53
CA PHE A 453 5.24 15.89 12.07
C PHE A 453 6.29 16.20 13.15
N PRO A 454 7.31 15.34 13.32
CA PRO A 454 7.44 14.03 12.68
C PRO A 454 6.55 12.98 13.37
N ALA A 455 6.27 11.87 12.69
CA ALA A 455 5.40 10.79 13.20
C ALA A 455 6.19 9.52 13.55
N GLY A 456 5.62 8.68 14.42
CA GLY A 456 6.21 7.39 14.82
C GLY A 456 7.01 7.49 16.11
N ALA A 457 8.24 6.95 16.12
CA ALA A 457 9.14 6.93 17.28
C ALA A 457 9.76 8.33 17.54
N VAL A 458 8.93 9.26 17.99
CA VAL A 458 9.25 10.70 18.09
C VAL A 458 10.41 11.02 19.03
N ASP A 459 10.66 10.17 20.03
CA ASP A 459 11.75 10.36 21.00
C ASP A 459 13.13 10.06 20.37
N LEU A 460 13.15 9.38 19.22
CA LEU A 460 14.38 8.96 18.54
C LEU A 460 14.72 9.87 17.35
N GLN A 461 13.69 10.45 16.75
CA GLN A 461 13.79 11.34 15.61
C GLN A 461 14.25 12.73 16.05
N ARG A 462 14.80 13.49 15.11
CA ARG A 462 15.23 14.87 15.35
C ARG A 462 14.87 15.73 14.17
N VAL A 463 14.19 16.84 14.44
CA VAL A 463 14.13 17.99 13.53
C VAL A 463 14.89 19.14 14.19
N TRP A 464 15.64 19.93 13.43
CA TRP A 464 16.38 21.09 13.94
C TRP A 464 16.60 22.14 12.86
N LEU A 465 16.92 23.37 13.25
CA LEU A 465 17.31 24.44 12.32
C LEU A 465 18.84 24.53 12.25
N GLU A 466 19.41 24.33 11.07
CA GLU A 466 20.77 24.79 10.75
C GLU A 466 20.67 26.20 10.18
N ALA A 467 21.38 27.16 10.74
CA ALA A 467 21.32 28.54 10.29
C ALA A 467 22.67 29.24 10.45
N GLN A 468 22.95 30.17 9.54
CA GLN A 468 24.11 31.03 9.54
C GLN A 468 23.65 32.47 9.32
N LEU A 469 24.11 33.36 10.18
CA LEU A 469 23.92 34.80 10.03
C LEU A 469 25.23 35.40 9.53
N THR A 470 25.18 36.09 8.40
CA THR A 470 26.34 36.78 7.81
C THR A 470 26.08 38.26 7.66
N ASP A 471 27.11 39.09 7.82
CA ASP A 471 27.00 40.52 7.56
C ASP A 471 27.07 40.83 6.03
N PRO A 472 26.85 42.10 5.61
CA PRO A 472 26.92 42.46 4.19
C PRO A 472 28.27 42.20 3.51
N SER A 473 29.36 42.06 4.27
CA SER A 473 30.69 41.72 3.76
C SER A 473 30.93 40.20 3.65
N GLY A 474 29.97 39.39 4.10
CA GLY A 474 30.05 37.93 4.12
C GLY A 474 30.69 37.35 5.38
N THR A 475 30.97 38.16 6.40
CA THR A 475 31.56 37.69 7.65
C THR A 475 30.50 36.98 8.50
N GLU A 476 30.81 35.79 9.00
CA GLU A 476 29.93 35.04 9.92
C GLU A 476 29.78 35.77 11.26
N LEU A 477 28.52 36.01 11.63
CA LEU A 477 28.12 36.67 12.87
C LEU A 477 27.66 35.67 13.93
N ALA A 478 26.95 34.63 13.50
CA ALA A 478 26.44 33.56 14.36
C ALA A 478 26.10 32.32 13.53
N ARG A 479 26.10 31.15 14.18
CA ARG A 479 25.81 29.86 13.58
C ARG A 479 25.03 28.97 14.55
N TRP A 480 24.08 28.21 14.01
CA TRP A 480 23.29 27.18 14.68
C TRP A 480 23.28 25.92 13.82
N GLY A 481 23.22 24.74 14.43
CA GLY A 481 23.25 23.46 13.73
C GLY A 481 24.18 22.43 14.38
N GLU A 482 24.64 21.45 13.59
CA GLU A 482 25.58 20.43 14.06
C GLU A 482 27.00 21.00 14.19
N VAL A 483 27.73 20.61 15.25
CA VAL A 483 29.16 20.95 15.42
C VAL A 483 29.99 20.27 14.33
N GLU A 484 29.71 18.99 14.09
CA GLU A 484 30.26 18.16 13.03
C GLU A 484 29.14 17.26 12.49
N PRO A 485 29.25 16.73 11.26
CA PRO A 485 28.24 15.84 10.69
C PRO A 485 27.87 14.70 11.64
N GLY A 486 26.65 14.76 12.19
CA GLY A 486 26.13 13.76 13.12
C GLY A 486 26.45 13.92 14.60
N GLY A 487 27.23 14.94 14.95
CA GLY A 487 27.65 15.24 16.31
C GLY A 487 26.58 15.91 17.18
N ALA A 488 27.05 16.53 18.26
CA ALA A 488 26.24 17.41 19.08
C ALA A 488 25.78 18.63 18.29
N LEU A 489 24.69 19.26 18.75
CA LEU A 489 24.25 20.54 18.21
C LEU A 489 24.95 21.68 18.95
N LEU A 490 25.24 22.77 18.23
CA LEU A 490 25.73 24.01 18.82
C LEU A 490 24.73 24.53 19.87
N PRO A 491 25.20 25.09 21.00
CA PRO A 491 24.32 25.69 22.01
C PRO A 491 23.33 26.69 21.41
N GLY A 492 22.09 26.67 21.88
CA GLY A 492 21.02 27.55 21.38
C GLY A 492 20.46 27.18 20.00
N THR A 493 20.89 26.06 19.38
CA THR A 493 20.28 25.53 18.15
C THR A 493 18.82 25.14 18.43
N PRO A 494 17.83 25.65 17.68
CA PRO A 494 16.45 25.23 17.83
C PRO A 494 16.29 23.75 17.47
N VAL A 495 15.77 22.96 18.41
CA VAL A 495 15.49 21.54 18.24
C VAL A 495 14.03 21.25 18.48
N PHE A 496 13.50 20.39 17.63
CA PHE A 496 12.14 19.88 17.69
C PHE A 496 12.19 18.42 18.09
N ARG A 497 11.97 18.18 19.38
CA ARG A 497 11.88 16.84 19.96
C ARG A 497 10.90 16.86 21.11
N ARG A 498 10.32 15.71 21.43
CA ARG A 498 9.67 15.52 22.72
C ARG A 498 10.75 15.38 23.81
N PRO A 499 10.63 16.05 24.95
CA PRO A 499 11.41 15.71 26.14
C PRO A 499 11.12 14.25 26.52
N GLY A 500 12.13 13.40 26.40
CA GLY A 500 12.16 12.03 26.88
C GLY A 500 13.48 11.77 27.59
N ALA A 501 13.65 10.60 28.21
CA ALA A 501 14.78 10.22 29.10
C ALA A 501 16.21 10.30 28.49
N VAL A 502 16.34 10.80 27.26
CA VAL A 502 17.61 10.99 26.52
C VAL A 502 18.14 12.43 26.61
N ALA A 503 17.50 13.32 27.36
CA ALA A 503 17.97 14.70 27.55
C ALA A 503 18.89 14.84 28.79
N THR A 504 20.21 14.90 28.58
CA THR A 504 21.20 15.34 29.59
C THR A 504 21.48 16.85 29.48
N GLY A 505 20.49 17.64 29.07
CA GLY A 505 20.61 19.10 28.93
C GLY A 505 19.25 19.74 29.10
N GLU A 506 19.22 20.95 29.64
CA GLU A 506 17.97 21.67 29.92
C GLU A 506 17.05 21.71 28.68
N PRO A 507 15.73 21.59 28.89
CA PRO A 507 14.76 21.70 27.82
C PRO A 507 14.65 23.16 27.37
N GLU A 508 15.59 23.64 26.56
CA GLU A 508 15.40 24.89 25.82
C GLU A 508 14.56 24.61 24.56
N GLY A 509 13.24 24.63 24.74
CA GLY A 509 12.28 24.61 23.64
C GLY A 509 10.97 23.93 24.02
N SER A 510 9.85 24.63 23.78
CA SER A 510 8.52 24.03 23.80
C SER A 510 8.52 22.77 22.93
N PRO A 511 8.03 21.62 23.42
CA PRO A 511 7.99 20.39 22.65
C PRO A 511 7.23 20.66 21.35
N PHE A 512 7.93 20.52 20.24
CA PHE A 512 7.28 20.27 18.97
C PHE A 512 6.60 18.90 19.07
N GLY A 513 5.33 18.93 19.48
CA GLY A 513 4.45 17.77 19.45
C GLY A 513 3.26 17.96 18.52
N TRP A 514 3.10 19.15 17.92
CA TRP A 514 1.77 19.55 17.46
C TRP A 514 1.72 20.65 16.41
N LEU A 515 2.69 20.83 15.49
CA LEU A 515 2.36 21.63 14.29
C LEU A 515 1.22 20.88 13.60
N ARG A 516 0.00 21.36 13.80
CA ARG A 516 -1.15 20.89 13.06
C ARG A 516 -0.98 21.35 11.62
N PRO A 517 -1.63 20.66 10.68
CA PRO A 517 -1.64 21.13 9.31
C PRO A 517 -2.04 22.62 9.29
N GLU A 518 -1.24 23.44 8.60
CA GLU A 518 -1.43 24.91 8.49
C GLU A 518 -1.07 25.76 9.73
N GLU A 519 -0.46 25.19 10.77
CA GLU A 519 -0.04 25.95 11.95
C GLU A 519 1.33 26.64 11.75
N SER A 520 1.60 27.69 12.54
CA SER A 520 2.89 28.38 12.58
C SER A 520 3.47 28.37 13.99
N VAL A 521 4.78 28.15 14.11
CA VAL A 521 5.52 28.24 15.37
C VAL A 521 6.67 29.24 15.22
N ARG A 522 6.86 30.04 16.27
CA ARG A 522 8.00 30.96 16.38
C ARG A 522 9.18 30.25 17.05
N LEU A 523 10.33 30.30 16.39
CA LEU A 523 11.62 29.86 16.90
C LEU A 523 12.40 31.08 17.36
N THR A 524 13.19 30.92 18.40
CA THR A 524 14.09 31.96 18.89
C THR A 524 15.53 31.52 18.67
N LEU A 525 16.28 32.35 17.96
CA LEU A 525 17.71 32.24 17.78
C LEU A 525 18.39 33.23 18.73
N LYS A 526 19.05 32.69 19.74
CA LYS A 526 19.83 33.49 20.69
C LYS A 526 21.12 33.94 20.03
N LEU A 527 21.35 35.24 19.96
CA LEU A 527 22.60 35.82 19.52
C LEU A 527 23.61 35.86 20.69
N PRO A 528 24.92 35.86 20.41
CA PRO A 528 25.94 36.03 21.44
C PRO A 528 25.70 37.30 22.28
N ALA A 529 26.00 37.25 23.58
CA ALA A 529 25.83 38.42 24.47
C ALA A 529 26.71 39.62 24.08
N THR A 530 27.78 39.39 23.31
CA THR A 530 28.69 40.40 22.79
C THR A 530 28.28 40.94 21.42
N PHE A 531 27.13 40.51 20.90
CA PHE A 531 26.72 40.80 19.53
C PHE A 531 26.27 42.26 19.35
N ASP A 532 26.93 42.97 18.42
CA ASP A 532 26.53 44.34 18.04
C ASP A 532 25.29 44.34 17.14
N ARG A 533 24.17 44.83 17.69
CA ARG A 533 22.89 44.95 17.00
C ARG A 533 22.96 45.84 15.75
N GLY A 534 23.91 46.78 15.68
CA GLY A 534 24.13 47.62 14.51
C GLY A 534 24.52 46.83 13.26
N ARG A 535 25.14 45.66 13.44
CA ARG A 535 25.58 44.78 12.35
C ARG A 535 24.46 44.00 11.69
N LEU A 536 23.25 43.94 12.28
CA LEU A 536 22.11 43.19 11.75
C LEU A 536 21.50 43.79 10.49
N VAL A 537 21.61 45.10 10.31
CA VAL A 537 21.00 45.77 9.16
C VAL A 537 21.76 45.40 7.90
N GLY A 538 21.06 44.77 6.96
CA GLY A 538 21.63 44.24 5.73
C GLY A 538 22.30 42.88 5.91
N SER A 539 22.31 42.30 7.12
CA SER A 539 22.74 40.92 7.31
C SER A 539 21.83 39.95 6.57
N ARG A 540 22.39 38.82 6.17
CA ARG A 540 21.67 37.73 5.55
C ARG A 540 21.58 36.56 6.54
N LEU A 541 20.36 36.07 6.77
CA LEU A 541 20.12 34.84 7.51
C LEU A 541 19.81 33.73 6.51
N GLN A 542 20.71 32.76 6.42
CA GLN A 542 20.53 31.57 5.58
C GLN A 542 20.41 30.34 6.47
N GLY A 543 19.53 29.42 6.11
CA GLY A 543 19.33 28.23 6.92
C GLY A 543 18.53 27.13 6.24
N SER A 544 18.49 25.99 6.90
CA SER A 544 17.79 24.79 6.49
C SER A 544 17.12 24.14 7.69
N LEU A 545 15.84 23.81 7.55
CA LEU A 545 15.16 22.94 8.48
C LEU A 545 15.54 21.50 8.12
N CYS A 546 16.15 20.81 9.08
CA CYS A 546 16.73 19.49 8.90
C CYS A 546 15.95 18.44 9.67
N TYR A 547 15.79 17.25 9.09
CA TYR A 547 15.19 16.07 9.72
C TYR A 547 16.16 14.88 9.67
N ARG A 548 16.15 14.05 10.72
CA ARG A 548 16.84 12.76 10.75
C ARG A 548 16.03 11.73 11.54
N LYS A 549 16.00 10.48 11.03
CA LYS A 549 15.29 9.33 11.63
C LYS A 549 15.73 9.03 13.05
N LEU A 550 17.03 9.05 13.28
CA LEU A 550 17.67 8.80 14.56
C LEU A 550 18.75 9.84 14.79
N HIS A 551 18.77 10.43 15.99
CA HIS A 551 19.85 11.32 16.37
C HIS A 551 21.08 10.57 16.90
N GLY A 552 22.25 11.23 16.89
CA GLY A 552 23.53 10.62 17.28
C GLY A 552 23.48 9.92 18.64
N ALA A 553 22.93 10.55 19.68
CA ALA A 553 22.79 9.92 21.00
C ALA A 553 21.92 8.65 21.02
N ALA A 554 20.94 8.50 20.11
CA ALA A 554 20.15 7.28 20.00
C ALA A 554 20.98 6.17 19.34
N ILE A 555 21.79 6.50 18.33
CA ILE A 555 22.72 5.57 17.69
C ILE A 555 23.76 5.09 18.70
N THR A 556 24.46 5.99 19.39
CA THR A 556 25.45 5.63 20.42
C THR A 556 24.86 4.72 21.49
N ARG A 557 23.58 4.92 21.84
CA ARG A 557 22.91 4.02 22.78
C ARG A 557 22.56 2.69 22.15
N LEU A 558 22.01 2.62 20.93
CA LEU A 558 21.65 1.37 20.26
C LEU A 558 22.86 0.51 19.87
N ASP A 559 23.97 1.16 19.55
CA ASP A 559 25.21 0.56 19.07
C ASP A 559 26.44 1.16 19.78
N PRO A 560 26.63 0.87 21.07
CA PRO A 560 27.67 1.47 21.92
C PRO A 560 29.06 0.98 21.54
N ASP A 561 29.16 -0.23 20.99
CA ASP A 561 30.43 -0.86 20.59
C ASP A 561 30.81 -0.52 19.14
N GLY A 562 30.00 0.30 18.45
CA GLY A 562 30.26 0.69 17.06
C GLY A 562 30.18 -0.46 16.07
N GLY A 563 29.26 -1.39 16.28
CA GLY A 563 28.97 -2.57 15.46
C GLY A 563 28.41 -2.28 14.05
N GLY A 564 28.58 -1.07 13.54
CA GLY A 564 28.30 -0.68 12.16
C GLY A 564 26.93 -0.05 11.93
N LEU A 565 26.18 0.31 12.98
CA LEU A 565 24.94 1.07 12.84
C LEU A 565 25.25 2.52 12.48
N GLY A 566 25.32 2.79 11.18
CA GLY A 566 25.60 4.12 10.65
C GLY A 566 24.53 5.15 11.02
N LEU A 567 24.93 6.42 11.03
CA LEU A 567 24.00 7.52 11.25
C LEU A 567 23.07 7.68 10.02
N PRO A 568 21.74 7.80 10.21
CA PRO A 568 20.85 8.03 9.09
C PRO A 568 21.15 9.36 8.38
N GLN A 569 20.96 9.36 7.06
CA GLN A 569 21.13 10.56 6.24
C GLN A 569 20.25 11.71 6.77
N ARG A 570 20.83 12.90 6.86
CA ARG A 570 20.11 14.15 7.13
C ARG A 570 19.32 14.55 5.88
N GLN A 571 18.07 14.97 6.08
CA GLN A 571 17.18 15.45 5.04
C GLN A 571 16.87 16.94 5.26
N VAL A 572 16.88 17.75 4.20
CA VAL A 572 16.47 19.16 4.25
C VAL A 572 15.00 19.24 3.87
N ILE A 573 14.17 19.73 4.80
CA ILE A 573 12.70 19.77 4.69
C ILE A 573 12.14 21.20 4.59
N GLY A 574 13.00 22.20 4.68
CA GLY A 574 12.67 23.60 4.48
C GLY A 574 13.95 24.43 4.33
N ARG A 575 13.85 25.57 3.67
CA ARG A 575 14.97 26.51 3.49
C ARG A 575 14.57 27.90 3.94
N LEU A 576 15.56 28.64 4.44
CA LEU A 576 15.45 30.02 4.89
C LEU A 576 16.54 30.82 4.19
N ASP A 577 16.17 31.94 3.57
CA ASP A 577 17.10 32.89 2.98
C ASP A 577 16.48 34.28 3.04
N GLU A 578 16.89 35.08 4.02
CA GLU A 578 16.27 36.36 4.34
C GLU A 578 17.33 37.45 4.52
N VAL A 579 17.06 38.64 3.98
CA VAL A 579 17.88 39.83 4.22
C VAL A 579 17.20 40.71 5.27
N LEU A 580 17.90 40.98 6.37
CA LEU A 580 17.35 41.69 7.51
C LEU A 580 17.38 43.22 7.26
N GLY A 581 16.24 43.82 6.88
CA GLY A 581 16.14 45.25 6.57
C GLY A 581 15.53 46.13 7.69
N ARG A 582 15.75 47.46 7.69
CA ARG A 582 15.29 48.43 8.72
C ARG A 582 13.76 48.60 8.86
N GLY A 583 12.93 47.97 8.03
CA GLY A 583 11.49 48.32 7.87
C GLY A 583 10.44 47.43 8.57
N ARG A 584 10.81 46.32 9.24
CA ARG A 584 9.84 45.41 9.89
C ARG A 584 10.19 45.01 11.34
N TRP A 585 11.17 45.66 11.95
CA TRP A 585 11.66 45.28 13.27
C TRP A 585 11.24 46.36 14.27
N LYS A 586 10.01 46.25 14.79
CA LYS A 586 9.62 47.03 15.97
C LYS A 586 10.50 46.57 17.12
N ILE A 587 11.44 47.43 17.53
CA ILE A 587 12.15 47.29 18.79
C ILE A 587 11.12 47.59 19.88
N GLU A 588 10.50 46.57 20.44
CA GLU A 588 9.64 46.74 21.62
C GLU A 588 10.54 46.92 22.85
N GLY A 589 10.73 48.18 23.25
CA GLY A 589 11.44 48.51 24.48
C GLY A 589 11.39 49.98 24.84
N GLY A 590 10.61 50.31 25.88
CA GLY A 590 10.81 51.56 26.63
C GLY A 590 9.52 52.21 27.15
N ARG A 591 9.15 51.94 28.40
CA ARG A 591 8.17 52.72 29.18
C ARG A 591 8.50 54.22 29.10
N ARG A 592 7.60 55.04 28.55
CA ARG A 592 7.61 56.49 28.81
C ARG A 592 7.14 56.74 30.25
N ARG A 593 8.05 57.19 31.12
CA ARG A 593 7.66 57.93 32.34
C ARG A 593 7.05 59.26 31.88
N GLY A 594 5.80 59.52 32.25
CA GLY A 594 5.15 60.81 32.08
C GLY A 594 5.57 61.80 33.17
N ARG A 595 6.21 62.87 32.73
CA ARG A 595 6.32 64.23 33.29
C ARG A 595 6.42 65.09 32.01
N ASP A 596 5.64 66.13 31.75
CA ASP A 596 4.94 67.09 32.59
C ASP A 596 3.67 67.55 31.86
N GLY A 597 2.59 67.80 32.61
CA GLY A 597 1.42 68.54 32.15
C GLY A 597 1.38 69.89 32.86
N GLY A 598 1.71 70.94 32.14
CA GLY A 598 1.49 72.34 32.52
C GLY A 598 1.14 73.12 31.26
N GLY A 599 -0.04 73.74 31.25
CA GLY A 599 -0.62 74.48 30.13
C GLY A 599 -2.08 74.11 29.91
#